data_AF-A0A7Y5PYU5-F1
#
_entry.id   AF-A0A7Y5PYU5-F1
#
_cell.length_a   1.000
_cell.length_b   1.000
_cell.length_c   1.000
_cell.angle_alpha   90.00
_cell.angle_beta   90.00
_cell.angle_gamma   90.00
#
_symmetry.space_group_name_H-M   'P 1'
#
loop_
_entity.id
_entity.type
_entity.pdbx_description
1 polymer ?
#
loop_
_entity_poly.entity_id
_entity_poly.type
_entity_poly.pdbx_seq_one_letter_code
_entity_poly.pdbx_strand_id
1 'polypeptide(L)'
;MSAKTSPEGLIQIENGATATFDCVFPKCGGICCKQGRPPVEPGEVKRIEANLEKFLPHLREKARKVVLTRGFMTKRMKHGLPMMAVSEGWCVFENQGCVLHKVGATEGDRFKYKPWVCATFPLDRISKREWYVRQWKLHGEAWDLFCLNPKESKKPATSTMAGEIEFAERLESGEEGWRGGSIPRAKKATKPAKAKASAKKRK
;
A
#
# COMPACT_ATOMS: atom_id res chain seq x y z
N MET A 1 38.26 1.84 -1.91
CA MET A 1 36.81 1.82 -1.64
C MET A 1 36.11 2.09 -2.97
N SER A 2 35.81 1.03 -3.71
CA SER A 2 35.19 1.15 -5.03
C SER A 2 33.69 1.37 -4.88
N ALA A 3 33.21 2.47 -5.45
CA ALA A 3 31.78 2.72 -5.60
C ALA A 3 31.16 1.55 -6.39
N LYS A 4 30.32 0.76 -5.72
CA LYS A 4 29.42 -0.17 -6.40
C LYS A 4 28.34 0.67 -7.05
N THR A 5 28.49 0.94 -8.34
CA THR A 5 27.40 1.37 -9.20
C THR A 5 26.32 0.29 -9.11
N SER A 6 25.17 0.59 -8.48
CA SER A 6 24.03 -0.32 -8.51
C SER A 6 23.69 -0.61 -9.98
N PRO A 7 23.41 -1.88 -10.34
CA PRO A 7 22.99 -2.21 -11.69
C PRO A 7 21.68 -1.46 -11.98
N GLU A 8 21.41 -1.20 -13.26
CA GLU A 8 20.12 -0.71 -13.75
C GLU A 8 18.97 -1.35 -12.97
N GLY A 9 18.11 -0.52 -12.40
CA GLY A 9 17.18 -0.88 -11.31
C GLY A 9 16.46 -2.20 -11.54
N LEU A 10 16.38 -3.03 -10.49
CA LEU A 10 15.73 -4.34 -10.53
C LEU A 10 14.23 -4.26 -10.89
N ILE A 11 13.65 -3.06 -10.82
CA ILE A 11 12.28 -2.75 -11.14
C ILE A 11 12.19 -1.69 -12.24
N GLN A 12 11.22 -1.83 -13.13
CA GLN A 12 10.79 -0.80 -14.07
C GLN A 12 9.55 -0.09 -13.53
N ILE A 13 9.53 1.24 -13.62
CA ILE A 13 8.40 2.07 -13.19
C ILE A 13 7.77 2.72 -14.44
N GLU A 14 6.62 2.21 -14.87
CA GLU A 14 5.93 2.58 -16.12
C GLU A 14 5.83 4.10 -16.33
N ASN A 15 5.38 4.82 -15.30
CA ASN A 15 5.21 6.28 -15.33
C ASN A 15 6.30 7.03 -14.55
N GLY A 16 7.45 6.41 -14.27
CA GLY A 16 8.48 6.98 -13.40
C GLY A 16 9.04 8.32 -13.87
N ALA A 17 9.08 8.57 -15.19
CA ALA A 17 9.56 9.82 -15.77
C ALA A 17 8.60 11.01 -15.59
N THR A 18 7.30 10.75 -15.40
CA THR A 18 6.25 11.79 -15.38
C THR A 18 5.48 11.84 -14.07
N ALA A 19 5.54 10.78 -13.26
CA ALA A 19 4.85 10.71 -11.99
C ALA A 19 5.40 11.74 -10.98
N THR A 20 4.49 12.37 -10.25
CA THR A 20 4.82 13.31 -9.18
C THR A 20 4.20 12.85 -7.87
N PHE A 21 4.96 12.86 -6.78
CA PHE A 21 4.45 12.45 -5.48
C PHE A 21 5.25 13.10 -4.37
N ASP A 22 4.59 13.44 -3.27
CA ASP A 22 5.25 13.82 -2.03
C ASP A 22 4.40 13.36 -0.84
N CYS A 23 5.00 12.60 0.08
CA CYS A 23 4.33 12.20 1.29
C CYS A 23 4.33 13.38 2.27
N VAL A 24 3.16 13.99 2.49
CA VAL A 24 3.03 15.15 3.39
C VAL A 24 2.49 14.77 4.78
N PHE A 25 2.68 13.52 5.21
CA PHE A 25 2.41 13.18 6.62
C PHE A 25 3.34 14.02 7.53
N PRO A 26 2.87 14.59 8.65
CA PRO A 26 1.57 14.39 9.30
C PRO A 26 0.42 15.28 8.83
N LYS A 27 0.68 16.26 7.94
CA LYS A 27 -0.34 17.22 7.45
C LYS A 27 -1.57 16.53 6.83
N CYS A 28 -1.38 15.39 6.18
CA CYS A 28 -2.48 14.60 5.61
C CYS A 28 -3.35 13.83 6.64
N GLY A 29 -3.00 13.89 7.93
CA GLY A 29 -3.68 13.14 9.00
C GLY A 29 -3.60 11.61 8.86
N GLY A 30 -2.72 11.09 8.00
CA GLY A 30 -2.60 9.66 7.75
C GLY A 30 -3.79 9.06 6.97
N ILE A 31 -4.47 9.84 6.12
CA ILE A 31 -5.67 9.43 5.38
C ILE A 31 -5.54 8.08 4.61
N CYS A 32 -4.32 7.71 4.20
CA CYS A 32 -4.04 6.39 3.62
C CYS A 32 -4.34 5.23 4.60
N CYS A 33 -4.25 5.43 5.91
CA CYS A 33 -4.65 4.47 6.93
C CYS A 33 -6.17 4.37 7.10
N LYS A 34 -6.93 5.39 6.68
CA LYS A 34 -8.40 5.39 6.65
C LYS A 34 -8.94 4.62 5.45
N GLN A 35 -8.36 4.88 4.27
CA GLN A 35 -8.80 4.29 3.00
C GLN A 35 -8.12 2.95 2.68
N GLY A 36 -6.91 2.73 3.20
CA GLY A 36 -5.98 1.65 2.82
C GLY A 36 -6.52 0.25 2.91
N ARG A 37 -6.98 -0.13 4.11
CA ARG A 37 -7.42 -1.50 4.49
C ARG A 37 -6.71 -2.57 3.66
N PRO A 38 -5.37 -2.63 3.72
CA PRO A 38 -4.58 -3.44 2.79
C PRO A 38 -4.96 -4.93 2.93
N PRO A 39 -4.94 -5.70 1.84
CA PRO A 39 -4.78 -7.15 1.95
C PRO A 39 -3.41 -7.42 2.60
N VAL A 40 -3.33 -8.45 3.44
CA VAL A 40 -2.10 -8.79 4.16
C VAL A 40 -1.74 -10.24 3.83
N GLU A 41 -0.48 -10.45 3.47
CA GLU A 41 0.01 -11.77 3.08
C GLU A 41 0.20 -12.69 4.30
N PRO A 42 0.14 -14.02 4.14
CA PRO A 42 0.28 -14.95 5.26
C PRO A 42 1.58 -14.80 6.04
N GLY A 43 2.70 -14.52 5.37
CA GLY A 43 3.99 -14.29 6.04
C GLY A 43 3.99 -13.00 6.86
N GLU A 44 3.31 -11.97 6.37
CA GLU A 44 3.15 -10.69 7.05
C GLU A 44 2.24 -10.81 8.27
N VAL A 45 1.14 -11.57 8.16
CA VAL A 45 0.28 -11.91 9.29
C VAL A 45 1.11 -12.58 10.39
N LYS A 46 1.86 -13.64 10.05
CA LYS A 46 2.73 -14.34 11.00
C LYS A 46 3.75 -13.42 11.66
N ARG A 47 4.38 -12.53 10.89
CA ARG A 47 5.36 -11.57 11.42
C ARG A 47 4.71 -10.58 12.40
N ILE A 48 3.52 -10.08 12.09
CA ILE A 48 2.79 -9.15 12.95
C ILE A 48 2.31 -9.88 14.22
N GLU A 49 1.77 -11.10 14.11
CA GLU A 49 1.35 -11.94 15.24
C GLU A 49 2.50 -12.20 16.21
N ALA A 50 3.65 -12.65 15.69
CA ALA A 50 4.84 -12.95 16.49
C ALA A 50 5.42 -11.73 17.22
N ASN A 51 5.03 -10.51 16.84
CA ASN A 51 5.52 -9.26 17.42
C ASN A 51 4.37 -8.42 18.02
N LEU A 52 3.19 -9.00 18.21
CA LEU A 52 1.98 -8.24 18.55
C LEU A 52 2.14 -7.45 19.85
N GLU A 53 2.81 -8.04 20.85
CA GLU A 53 3.09 -7.40 22.14
C GLU A 53 3.86 -6.07 22.01
N LYS A 54 4.72 -5.95 20.99
CA LYS A 54 5.44 -4.69 20.70
C LYS A 54 4.50 -3.59 20.23
N PHE A 55 3.39 -3.93 19.58
CA PHE A 55 2.47 -2.96 18.99
C PHE A 55 1.36 -2.55 19.95
N LEU A 56 0.87 -3.50 20.78
CA LEU A 56 -0.29 -3.31 21.65
C LEU A 56 -0.20 -2.04 22.53
N PRO A 57 0.92 -1.70 23.19
CA PRO A 57 1.03 -0.50 24.02
C PRO A 57 0.83 0.80 23.24
N HIS A 58 1.15 0.79 21.94
CA HIS A 58 1.10 1.96 21.07
C HIS A 58 -0.22 2.10 20.30
N LEU A 59 -1.15 1.14 20.40
CA LEU A 59 -2.45 1.23 19.75
C LEU A 59 -3.36 2.20 20.49
N ARG A 60 -4.25 2.88 19.75
CA ARG A 60 -5.42 3.56 20.31
C ARG A 60 -6.23 2.56 21.14
N GLU A 61 -6.79 2.99 22.26
CA GLU A 61 -7.47 2.09 23.22
C GLU A 61 -8.54 1.20 22.55
N LYS A 62 -9.43 1.80 21.76
CA LYS A 62 -10.47 1.07 21.02
C LYS A 62 -9.89 0.13 19.96
N ALA A 63 -8.80 0.48 19.30
CA ALA A 63 -8.14 -0.40 18.34
C ALA A 63 -7.48 -1.59 19.05
N ARG A 64 -6.83 -1.34 20.20
CA ARG A 64 -6.26 -2.38 21.06
C ARG A 64 -7.31 -3.40 21.50
N LYS A 65 -8.47 -2.92 21.95
CA LYS A 65 -9.61 -3.79 22.31
C LYS A 65 -10.06 -4.66 21.12
N VAL A 66 -10.16 -4.08 19.92
CA VAL A 66 -10.48 -4.86 18.71
C VAL A 66 -9.44 -5.94 18.46
N VAL A 67 -8.15 -5.57 18.48
CA VAL A 67 -7.04 -6.50 18.22
C VAL A 67 -7.01 -7.64 19.24
N LEU A 68 -7.18 -7.35 20.53
CA LEU A 68 -7.16 -8.36 21.59
C LEU A 68 -8.37 -9.31 21.55
N THR A 69 -9.54 -8.84 21.11
CA THR A 69 -10.76 -9.66 21.12
C THR A 69 -11.04 -10.38 19.81
N ARG A 70 -10.61 -9.82 18.68
CA ARG A 70 -10.98 -10.29 17.33
C ARG A 70 -9.78 -10.50 16.41
N GLY A 71 -8.57 -10.17 16.86
CA GLY A 71 -7.37 -10.11 16.02
C GLY A 71 -7.30 -8.82 15.20
N PHE A 72 -6.18 -8.64 14.50
CA PHE A 72 -5.93 -7.47 13.63
C PHE A 72 -6.36 -7.70 12.17
N MET A 73 -6.93 -8.85 11.85
CA MET A 73 -7.43 -9.21 10.52
C MET A 73 -8.95 -9.31 10.50
N THR A 74 -9.55 -9.05 9.34
CA THR A 74 -10.98 -9.27 9.12
C THR A 74 -11.23 -10.55 8.32
N LYS A 75 -12.47 -11.04 8.36
CA LYS A 75 -12.93 -12.11 7.47
C LYS A 75 -13.18 -11.64 6.02
N ARG A 76 -13.10 -10.33 5.74
CA ARG A 76 -13.28 -9.80 4.38
C ARG A 76 -12.01 -10.07 3.58
N MET A 77 -12.21 -10.55 2.35
CA MET A 77 -11.13 -10.94 1.46
C MET A 77 -10.99 -9.93 0.32
N LYS A 78 -9.75 -9.59 -0.03
CA LYS A 78 -9.39 -8.82 -1.22
C LYS A 78 -8.24 -9.53 -1.92
N HIS A 79 -8.39 -9.83 -3.21
CA HIS A 79 -7.43 -10.63 -3.98
C HIS A 79 -7.10 -12.00 -3.34
N GLY A 80 -8.06 -12.61 -2.65
CA GLY A 80 -7.85 -13.89 -1.95
C GLY A 80 -7.09 -13.77 -0.62
N LEU A 81 -6.79 -12.56 -0.16
CA LEU A 81 -6.11 -12.30 1.11
C LEU A 81 -7.06 -11.64 2.12
N PRO A 82 -6.92 -11.94 3.41
CA PRO A 82 -7.65 -11.24 4.46
C PRO A 82 -7.22 -9.77 4.51
N MET A 83 -8.17 -8.89 4.82
CA MET A 83 -7.89 -7.46 4.96
C MET A 83 -7.60 -7.07 6.40
N MET A 84 -6.75 -6.06 6.58
CA MET A 84 -6.47 -5.43 7.87
C MET A 84 -7.76 -4.92 8.55
N ALA A 85 -7.87 -5.15 9.86
CA ALA A 85 -8.99 -4.68 10.66
C ALA A 85 -9.03 -3.16 10.79
N VAL A 86 -10.22 -2.66 11.09
CA VAL A 86 -10.46 -1.23 11.34
C VAL A 86 -11.16 -1.01 12.68
N SER A 87 -10.85 0.12 13.30
CA SER A 87 -11.52 0.64 14.47
C SER A 87 -11.80 2.13 14.26
N GLU A 88 -13.09 2.50 14.38
CA GLU A 88 -13.55 3.89 14.17
C GLU A 88 -13.21 4.45 12.80
N GLY A 89 -13.28 3.61 11.76
CA GLY A 89 -13.01 4.00 10.38
C GLY A 89 -11.54 4.02 9.99
N TRP A 90 -10.61 3.81 10.92
CA TRP A 90 -9.16 3.78 10.69
C TRP A 90 -8.59 2.37 10.81
N CYS A 91 -7.48 2.09 10.14
CA CYS A 91 -6.66 0.90 10.39
C CYS A 91 -6.39 0.72 11.89
N VAL A 92 -6.45 -0.51 12.41
CA VAL A 92 -6.18 -0.79 13.83
C VAL A 92 -4.76 -0.41 14.28
N PHE A 93 -3.80 -0.35 13.35
CA PHE A 93 -2.43 0.09 13.61
C PHE A 93 -2.23 1.60 13.38
N GLU A 94 -3.29 2.37 13.16
CA GLU A 94 -3.21 3.83 13.13
C GLU A 94 -3.25 4.39 14.55
N ASN A 95 -2.24 5.18 14.90
CA ASN A 95 -2.22 6.06 16.06
C ASN A 95 -1.23 7.20 15.81
N GLN A 96 -1.69 8.35 15.31
CA GLN A 96 -0.83 9.48 14.89
C GLN A 96 0.26 8.99 13.92
N GLY A 97 -0.17 8.29 12.88
CA GLY A 97 0.72 7.54 11.99
C GLY A 97 0.69 6.03 12.25
N CYS A 98 1.39 5.27 11.42
CA CYS A 98 1.36 3.81 11.47
C CYS A 98 2.24 3.28 12.61
N VAL A 99 1.65 2.56 13.57
CA VAL A 99 2.38 1.92 14.68
C VAL A 99 3.42 0.92 14.18
N LEU A 100 3.10 0.11 13.17
CA LEU A 100 4.04 -0.85 12.56
C LEU A 100 5.27 -0.15 11.98
N HIS A 101 5.08 1.05 11.39
CA HIS A 101 6.17 1.87 10.89
C HIS A 101 7.03 2.41 12.03
N LYS A 102 6.40 2.99 13.05
CA LYS A 102 7.11 3.61 14.18
C LYS A 102 7.98 2.58 14.93
N VAL A 103 7.41 1.41 15.25
CA VAL A 103 8.15 0.33 15.92
C VAL A 103 9.25 -0.23 15.03
N GLY A 104 8.99 -0.42 13.72
CA GLY A 104 10.05 -0.82 12.79
C GLY A 104 11.20 0.19 12.75
N ALA A 105 10.88 1.49 12.67
CA ALA A 105 11.87 2.56 12.62
C ALA A 105 12.74 2.61 13.89
N THR A 106 12.17 2.37 15.08
CA THR A 106 12.95 2.27 16.33
C THR A 106 13.88 1.06 16.35
N GLU A 107 13.63 0.05 15.53
CA GLU A 107 14.49 -1.14 15.37
C GLU A 107 15.41 -1.05 14.14
N GLY A 108 15.49 0.12 13.48
CA GLY A 108 16.36 0.36 12.33
C GLY A 108 15.77 0.07 10.96
N ASP A 109 14.54 -0.43 10.86
CA ASP A 109 13.85 -0.67 9.58
C ASP A 109 12.37 -0.30 9.65
N ARG A 110 12.04 0.85 9.07
CA ARG A 110 10.68 1.42 9.02
C ARG A 110 9.65 0.58 8.25
N PHE A 111 10.09 -0.42 7.48
CA PHE A 111 9.25 -1.33 6.68
C PHE A 111 9.15 -2.74 7.26
N LYS A 112 9.92 -3.06 8.30
CA LYS A 112 10.04 -4.39 8.92
C LYS A 112 8.72 -5.10 9.19
N TYR A 113 7.72 -4.36 9.66
CA TYR A 113 6.42 -4.90 10.06
C TYR A 113 5.25 -4.43 9.18
N LYS A 114 5.47 -3.46 8.29
CA LYS A 114 4.40 -2.95 7.44
C LYS A 114 4.04 -4.01 6.39
N PRO A 115 2.75 -4.25 6.10
CA PRO A 115 2.35 -4.97 4.91
C PRO A 115 2.95 -4.32 3.67
N TRP A 116 3.37 -5.11 2.67
CA TRP A 116 4.16 -4.65 1.55
C TRP A 116 3.43 -3.58 0.75
N VAL A 117 2.12 -3.73 0.55
CA VAL A 117 1.25 -2.75 -0.12
C VAL A 117 1.28 -1.39 0.59
N CYS A 118 1.46 -1.38 1.91
CA CYS A 118 1.62 -0.15 2.69
C CYS A 118 3.06 0.34 2.77
N ALA A 119 4.04 -0.53 2.60
CA ALA A 119 5.45 -0.18 2.57
C ALA A 119 5.85 0.46 1.23
N THR A 120 5.25 0.03 0.12
CA THR A 120 5.54 0.56 -1.21
C THR A 120 4.69 1.74 -1.62
N PHE A 121 3.57 2.03 -0.93
CA PHE A 121 2.67 3.13 -1.31
C PHE A 121 3.41 4.46 -1.52
N PRO A 122 3.22 5.16 -2.65
CA PRO A 122 2.20 4.96 -3.69
C PRO A 122 2.61 4.03 -4.85
N LEU A 123 3.79 3.38 -4.78
CA LEU A 123 4.22 2.41 -5.77
C LEU A 123 3.38 1.13 -5.66
N ASP A 124 2.90 0.64 -6.80
CA ASP A 124 2.09 -0.58 -6.91
C ASP A 124 2.51 -1.41 -8.14
N ARG A 125 2.15 -2.70 -8.13
CA ARG A 125 2.62 -3.69 -9.12
C ARG A 125 1.64 -3.83 -10.28
N ILE A 126 2.18 -3.84 -11.50
CA ILE A 126 1.48 -4.33 -12.70
C ILE A 126 1.76 -5.82 -12.86
N SER A 127 3.04 -6.18 -12.84
CA SER A 127 3.52 -7.55 -13.02
C SER A 127 4.86 -7.74 -12.28
N LYS A 128 5.53 -8.87 -12.50
CA LYS A 128 6.85 -9.13 -11.89
C LYS A 128 7.86 -8.14 -12.47
N ARG A 129 8.61 -7.44 -11.61
CA ARG A 129 9.53 -6.34 -11.97
C ARG A 129 8.91 -5.13 -12.66
N GLU A 130 7.58 -5.08 -12.85
CA GLU A 130 6.89 -3.97 -13.49
C GLU A 130 5.95 -3.28 -12.50
N TRP A 131 6.24 -2.02 -12.24
CA TRP A 131 5.58 -1.20 -11.24
C TRP A 131 5.10 0.11 -11.85
N TYR A 132 4.27 0.82 -11.11
CA TYR A 132 3.84 2.17 -11.44
C TYR A 132 3.62 2.96 -10.17
N VAL A 133 3.80 4.27 -10.25
CA VAL A 133 3.40 5.19 -9.18
C VAL A 133 1.91 5.46 -9.36
N ARG A 134 1.11 5.11 -8.36
CA ARG A 134 -0.32 5.40 -8.36
C ARG A 134 -0.56 6.89 -8.52
N GLN A 135 -1.47 7.25 -9.42
CA GLN A 135 -1.88 8.63 -9.72
C GLN A 135 -3.39 8.63 -10.01
N TRP A 136 -4.07 9.75 -9.79
CA TRP A 136 -5.48 9.89 -10.13
C TRP A 136 -5.76 9.47 -11.58
N LYS A 137 -6.84 8.69 -11.77
CA LYS A 137 -7.32 8.15 -13.06
C LYS A 137 -6.41 7.12 -13.72
N LEU A 138 -5.13 7.03 -13.36
CA LEU A 138 -4.22 6.02 -13.89
C LEU A 138 -4.64 4.63 -13.41
N HIS A 139 -4.65 3.64 -14.32
CA HIS A 139 -5.06 2.25 -14.03
C HIS A 139 -6.40 2.10 -13.29
N GLY A 140 -7.32 3.07 -13.46
CA GLY A 140 -8.60 3.08 -12.76
C GLY A 140 -8.47 3.29 -11.24
N GLU A 141 -7.48 4.08 -10.82
CA GLU A 141 -7.28 4.52 -9.43
C GLU A 141 -8.61 4.99 -8.82
N ALA A 142 -8.96 4.36 -7.70
CA ALA A 142 -10.24 4.59 -7.02
C ALA A 142 -10.10 5.58 -5.86
N TRP A 143 -8.88 5.89 -5.44
CA TRP A 143 -8.63 6.80 -4.34
C TRP A 143 -8.54 8.24 -4.82
N ASP A 144 -9.25 9.10 -4.13
CA ASP A 144 -9.25 10.55 -4.27
C ASP A 144 -8.23 11.22 -3.32
N LEU A 145 -7.17 10.48 -2.93
CA LEU A 145 -6.12 11.04 -2.07
C LEU A 145 -5.40 12.16 -2.79
N PHE A 146 -5.36 13.34 -2.18
CA PHE A 146 -4.70 14.50 -2.79
C PHE A 146 -3.21 14.25 -3.11
N CYS A 147 -2.50 13.44 -2.32
CA CYS A 147 -1.09 13.12 -2.62
C CYS A 147 -0.91 12.27 -3.89
N LEU A 148 -1.98 11.65 -4.39
CA LEU A 148 -2.00 10.94 -5.69
C LEU A 148 -2.47 11.84 -6.85
N ASN A 149 -2.80 13.10 -6.59
CA ASN A 149 -3.15 14.06 -7.63
C ASN A 149 -1.85 14.68 -8.19
N PRO A 150 -1.54 14.54 -9.49
CA PRO A 150 -0.34 15.15 -10.07
C PRO A 150 -0.30 16.68 -9.94
N LYS A 151 -1.44 17.33 -9.68
CA LYS A 151 -1.51 18.79 -9.51
C LYS A 151 -1.07 19.28 -8.12
N GLU A 152 -1.01 18.40 -7.12
CA GLU A 152 -0.73 18.76 -5.71
C GLU A 152 0.77 18.71 -5.38
N SER A 153 1.58 18.04 -6.20
CA SER A 153 3.03 18.00 -6.04
C SER A 153 3.70 18.18 -7.40
N LYS A 154 4.75 19.01 -7.43
CA LYS A 154 5.64 19.14 -8.59
C LYS A 154 6.90 18.27 -8.48
N LYS A 155 7.10 17.59 -7.35
CA LYS A 155 8.30 16.80 -7.10
C LYS A 155 8.21 15.48 -7.88
N PRO A 156 9.24 15.11 -8.65
CA PRO A 156 9.29 13.81 -9.29
C PRO A 156 9.17 12.69 -8.25
N ALA A 157 8.27 11.73 -8.47
CA ALA A 157 8.00 10.66 -7.51
C ALA A 157 9.25 9.82 -7.23
N THR A 158 10.05 9.55 -8.27
CA THR A 158 11.33 8.81 -8.16
C THR A 158 12.36 9.52 -7.27
N SER A 159 12.24 10.84 -7.08
CA SER A 159 13.12 11.61 -6.20
C SER A 159 12.67 11.61 -4.73
N THR A 160 11.40 11.32 -4.45
CA THR A 160 10.83 11.38 -3.09
C THR A 160 10.55 9.99 -2.49
N MET A 161 10.63 8.94 -3.30
CA MET A 161 10.24 7.57 -2.95
C MET A 161 11.42 6.59 -2.83
N ALA A 162 12.62 7.08 -2.53
CA ALA A 162 13.83 6.26 -2.54
C ALA A 162 13.69 4.98 -1.67
N GLY A 163 13.11 5.09 -0.46
CA GLY A 163 12.94 3.93 0.41
C GLY A 163 11.85 2.96 -0.07
N GLU A 164 10.77 3.46 -0.65
CA GLU A 164 9.69 2.65 -1.22
C GLU A 164 10.18 1.88 -2.46
N ILE A 165 11.03 2.51 -3.28
CA ILE A 165 11.71 1.89 -4.44
C ILE A 165 12.67 0.81 -3.98
N GLU A 166 13.55 1.13 -3.03
CA GLU A 166 14.50 0.15 -2.46
C GLU A 166 13.76 -1.07 -1.89
N PHE A 167 12.66 -0.85 -1.15
CA PHE A 167 11.85 -1.93 -0.62
C PHE A 167 11.21 -2.78 -1.73
N ALA A 168 10.76 -2.16 -2.83
CA ALA A 168 10.25 -2.87 -3.99
C ALA A 168 11.33 -3.71 -4.69
N GLU A 169 12.57 -3.24 -4.77
CA GLU A 169 13.71 -4.01 -5.28
C GLU A 169 14.03 -5.22 -4.38
N ARG A 170 13.97 -5.07 -3.05
CA ARG A 170 14.11 -6.20 -2.11
C ARG A 170 13.01 -7.25 -2.26
N LEU A 171 11.78 -6.82 -2.60
CA LEU A 171 10.72 -7.77 -2.94
C LEU A 171 11.00 -8.51 -4.26
N GLU A 172 11.47 -7.83 -5.30
CA GLU A 172 11.72 -8.46 -6.61
C GLU A 172 12.98 -9.35 -6.63
N SER A 173 13.97 -9.03 -5.79
CA SER A 173 15.17 -9.86 -5.60
C SER A 173 14.91 -11.14 -4.79
N GLY A 174 13.79 -11.19 -4.06
CA GLY A 174 13.40 -12.31 -3.21
C GLY A 174 13.85 -12.21 -1.75
N GLU A 175 14.56 -11.15 -1.36
CA GLU A 175 14.96 -10.91 0.03
C GLU A 175 13.74 -10.84 0.97
N GLU A 176 12.65 -10.25 0.49
CA GLU A 176 11.37 -10.16 1.21
C GLU A 176 10.41 -11.30 0.86
N GLY A 177 10.92 -12.41 0.29
CA GLY A 177 10.12 -13.55 -0.19
C GLY A 177 9.33 -14.26 0.91
N TRP A 178 9.71 -14.07 2.18
CA TRP A 178 8.99 -14.57 3.35
C TRP A 178 7.57 -14.01 3.49
N ARG A 179 7.29 -12.83 2.90
CA ARG A 179 5.99 -12.14 3.05
C ARG A 179 4.87 -12.91 2.38
N GLY A 180 5.11 -13.34 1.15
CA GLY A 180 4.09 -13.78 0.20
C GLY A 180 4.36 -13.16 -1.17
N GLY A 181 3.84 -13.78 -2.22
CA GLY A 181 4.18 -13.46 -3.62
C GLY A 181 2.98 -13.09 -4.47
N SER A 182 1.86 -12.64 -3.87
CA SER A 182 0.70 -12.30 -4.67
C SER A 182 0.98 -11.04 -5.50
N ILE A 183 0.97 -11.22 -6.82
CA ILE A 183 0.86 -10.12 -7.77
C ILE A 183 -0.63 -9.75 -7.81
N PRO A 184 -1.00 -8.48 -7.54
CA PRO A 184 -2.38 -8.05 -7.71
C PRO A 184 -2.85 -8.40 -9.12
N ARG A 185 -3.90 -9.22 -9.26
CA ARG A 185 -4.47 -9.48 -10.60
C ARG A 185 -5.01 -8.16 -11.14
N ALA A 186 -4.49 -7.73 -12.30
CA ALA A 186 -5.03 -6.59 -13.03
C ALA A 186 -6.56 -6.72 -13.13
N LYS A 187 -7.28 -5.65 -12.77
CA LYS A 187 -8.73 -5.63 -12.95
C LYS A 187 -8.99 -5.80 -14.44
N LYS A 188 -9.67 -6.88 -14.84
CA LYS A 188 -10.19 -7.02 -16.21
C LYS A 188 -10.96 -5.73 -16.52
N ALA A 189 -10.61 -5.07 -17.63
CA ALA A 189 -11.31 -3.89 -18.10
C ALA A 189 -12.82 -4.20 -18.11
N THR A 190 -13.59 -3.41 -17.37
CA THR A 190 -15.05 -3.50 -17.41
C THR A 190 -15.49 -3.28 -18.84
N LYS A 191 -16.10 -4.30 -19.46
CA LYS A 191 -16.72 -4.16 -20.78
C LYS A 191 -17.63 -2.93 -20.76
N PRO A 192 -17.56 -2.05 -21.76
CA PRO A 192 -18.47 -0.90 -21.83
C PRO A 192 -19.90 -1.40 -21.76
N ALA A 193 -20.70 -0.78 -20.90
CA ALA A 193 -22.11 -1.11 -20.75
C ALA A 193 -22.77 -1.04 -22.13
N LYS A 194 -23.37 -2.15 -22.58
CA LYS A 194 -24.16 -2.15 -23.82
C LYS A 194 -25.25 -1.10 -23.65
N ALA A 195 -25.23 -0.09 -24.52
CA ALA A 195 -26.28 0.91 -24.61
C ALA A 195 -27.62 0.19 -24.79
N LYS A 196 -28.54 0.37 -23.84
CA LYS A 196 -29.92 -0.09 -24.00
C LYS A 196 -30.53 0.74 -25.13
N ALA A 197 -30.77 0.12 -26.28
CA ALA A 197 -31.53 0.72 -27.36
C ALA A 197 -32.94 1.03 -26.85
N SER A 198 -33.24 2.32 -26.67
CA SER A 198 -34.60 2.80 -26.42
C SER A 198 -35.40 2.71 -27.72
N ALA A 199 -36.10 1.58 -27.92
CA ALA A 199 -37.12 1.48 -28.94
C ALA A 199 -38.36 2.29 -28.50
N LYS A 200 -38.41 3.55 -28.92
CA LYS A 200 -39.57 4.43 -28.85
C LYS A 200 -40.22 4.47 -30.23
N LYS A 201 -41.33 3.76 -30.41
CA LYS A 201 -42.37 3.97 -31.44
C LYS A 201 -43.69 3.62 -30.73
N ARG A 202 -44.62 4.50 -30.36
CA ARG A 202 -45.38 5.51 -31.14
C ARG A 202 -45.89 4.93 -32.47
N LYS A 203 -47.03 4.23 -32.42
CA LYS A 203 -48.34 4.74 -32.79
C LYS A 203 -49.42 3.86 -32.17
#